data_AF-A0A932FT85-F1
#
_entry.id   AF-A0A932FT85-F1
#
_cell.length_a   1.000
_cell.length_b   1.000
_cell.length_c   1.000
_cell.angle_alpha   90.00
_cell.angle_beta   90.00
_cell.angle_gamma   90.00
#
_symmetry.space_group_name_H-M   'P 1'
#
loop_
_entity.id
_entity.type
_entity.pdbx_description
1 polymer ?
#
loop_
_entity_poly.entity_id
_entity_poly.type
_entity_poly.pdbx_seq_one_letter_code
_entity_poly.pdbx_strand_id
1 'polypeptide(L)' 'MRRGCVSLGEVRCDECGKLIPYPERYLAVDEKDGIENEEGETRHYCVKDALKKGYAHYKEEKGEKVLTFFEE' A
#
# COMPACT_ATOMS: atom_id res chain seq x y z
N MET A 1 0.41 5.72 -9.94
CA MET A 1 -0.53 4.57 -10.02
C MET A 1 -0.37 3.66 -8.81
N ARG A 2 -1.45 3.21 -8.17
CA ARG A 2 -1.40 2.25 -7.04
C ARG A 2 -1.17 0.82 -7.50
N ARG A 3 -0.26 0.11 -6.85
CA ARG A 3 0.06 -1.31 -7.10
C ARG A 3 0.12 -2.09 -5.79
N GLY A 4 -0.71 -3.13 -5.67
CA GLY A 4 -0.61 -4.09 -4.58
C GLY A 4 0.51 -5.10 -4.86
N CYS A 5 1.44 -5.26 -3.94
CA CYS A 5 2.62 -6.12 -4.07
C CYS A 5 2.74 -7.08 -2.88
N VAL A 6 3.57 -8.12 -3.03
CA VAL A 6 3.95 -9.06 -1.95
C VAL A 6 5.43 -8.88 -1.67
N SER A 7 5.80 -8.63 -0.41
CA SER A 7 7.18 -8.42 -0.01
C SER A 7 7.97 -9.72 -0.03
N LEU A 8 9.23 -9.65 -0.45
CA LEU A 8 10.25 -10.70 -0.28
C LEU A 8 11.02 -10.59 1.04
N GLY A 9 10.61 -9.67 1.93
CA GLY A 9 11.26 -9.43 3.22
C GLY A 9 12.27 -8.27 3.23
N GLU A 10 12.46 -7.62 2.08
CA GLU A 10 13.49 -6.58 1.88
C GLU A 10 12.88 -5.17 1.72
N VAL A 11 11.56 -5.08 1.60
CA VAL A 11 10.85 -3.81 1.38
C VAL A 11 10.66 -3.10 2.71
N ARG A 12 10.94 -1.78 2.75
CA ARG A 12 10.74 -0.94 3.92
C ARG A 12 9.55 -0.01 3.71
N CYS A 13 8.67 0.11 4.70
CA CYS A 13 7.61 1.10 4.67
C CYS A 13 8.20 2.51 4.80
N ASP A 14 7.88 3.40 3.86
CA ASP A 14 8.34 4.79 3.84
C ASP A 14 7.73 5.63 4.98
N GLU A 15 6.56 5.26 5.52
CA GLU A 15 5.92 5.99 6.62
C GLU A 15 6.43 5.55 8.00
N CYS A 16 6.29 4.28 8.35
CA CYS A 16 6.69 3.80 9.68
C CYS A 16 8.14 3.32 9.77
N GLY A 17 8.86 3.25 8.64
CA GLY A 17 10.26 2.84 8.58
C GLY A 17 10.52 1.37 8.94
N LYS A 18 9.48 0.53 9.03
CA LYS A 18 9.62 -0.91 9.34
C LYS A 18 9.85 -1.73 8.08
N LEU A 19 10.62 -2.82 8.21
CA LEU A 19 10.70 -3.85 7.18
C LEU A 19 9.36 -4.59 7.09
N ILE A 20 8.91 -4.79 5.85
CA ILE A 20 7.71 -5.54 5.51
C ILE A 20 8.16 -6.99 5.31
N PRO A 21 7.83 -7.91 6.21
CA PRO A 21 8.33 -9.28 6.17
C PRO A 21 7.76 -10.04 4.96
N TYR A 22 8.45 -11.10 4.52
CA TYR A 22 7.84 -12.06 3.61
C TYR A 22 6.80 -12.91 4.37
N PRO A 23 5.64 -13.24 3.77
CA PRO A 23 5.07 -12.80 2.49
C PRO A 23 3.99 -11.72 2.67
N GLU A 24 4.24 -10.67 3.46
CA GLU A 24 3.25 -9.63 3.76
C GLU A 24 3.00 -8.73 2.54
N ARG A 25 1.75 -8.27 2.39
CA ARG A 25 1.34 -7.37 1.31
C ARG A 25 1.73 -5.93 1.61
N TYR A 26 1.96 -5.16 0.57
CA TYR A 26 2.20 -3.72 0.68
C TYR A 26 1.69 -2.99 -0.57
N LEU A 27 1.60 -1.67 -0.46
CA LEU A 27 1.24 -0.77 -1.54
C LEU A 27 2.50 -0.10 -2.08
N ALA A 28 2.69 -0.12 -3.39
CA ALA A 28 3.57 0.81 -4.10
C ALA A 28 2.69 1.88 -4.78
N VAL A 29 2.99 3.15 -4.55
CA VAL A 29 2.26 4.28 -5.13
C VAL A 29 3.24 5.41 -5.44
N ASP A 30 3.07 6.05 -6.59
CA ASP A 30 3.85 7.22 -6.96
C ASP A 30 3.26 8.45 -6.27
N GLU A 31 4.06 9.13 -5.44
CA GLU A 31 3.63 10.30 -4.67
C GLU A 31 4.57 11.48 -4.87
N LYS A 32 3.98 12.67 -4.85
CA LYS A 32 4.68 13.96 -4.78
C LYS A 32 4.03 14.79 -3.68
N ASP A 33 4.81 15.24 -2.71
CA ASP A 33 4.33 16.01 -1.55
C ASP A 33 3.19 15.32 -0.76
N GLY A 34 3.20 13.98 -0.70
CA GLY A 34 2.20 13.17 0.02
C GLY A 34 0.85 13.03 -0.70
N ILE A 35 0.79 13.40 -1.97
CA ILE A 35 -0.37 13.25 -2.85
C ILE A 35 0.03 12.31 -3.98
N GLU A 36 -0.87 11.39 -4.35
CA GLU A 36 -0.63 10.50 -5.48
C GLU A 36 -0.42 11.33 -6.76
N ASN A 37 0.72 11.11 -7.41
CA ASN A 37 1.12 11.82 -8.61
C ASN A 37 1.99 10.88 -9.46
N GLU A 38 1.60 10.66 -10.71
CA GLU A 38 2.31 9.74 -11.62
C GLU A 38 3.74 10.19 -11.96
N GLU A 39 4.05 11.48 -11.81
CA GLU A 39 5.40 12.04 -11.94
C GLU A 39 6.16 12.07 -10.60
N GLY A 40 5.59 11.48 -9.55
CA GLY A 40 6.16 11.40 -8.21
C GLY A 40 7.19 10.29 -8.03
N GLU A 41 7.73 10.19 -6.82
CA GLU A 41 8.61 9.09 -6.43
C GLU A 41 7.76 7.91 -5.94
N THR A 42 8.14 6.69 -6.33
CA THR A 42 7.47 5.50 -5.83
C THR A 42 7.73 5.32 -4.33
N ARG A 43 6.65 5.35 -3.55
CA ARG A 43 6.63 5.10 -2.11
C ARG A 43 6.03 3.73 -1.82
N HIS A 44 6.53 3.11 -0.76
CA HIS A 44 6.10 1.81 -0.28
C HIS A 44 5.41 1.93 1.07
N TYR A 45 4.18 1.42 1.18
CA TYR A 45 3.42 1.44 2.43
C TYR A 45 3.00 0.04 2.84
N CYS A 46 3.24 -0.30 4.10
CA CYS A 46 2.62 -1.49 4.68
C CYS A 46 1.10 -1.34 4.70
N VAL A 47 0.37 -2.46 4.80
CA VAL A 47 -1.10 -2.46 4.83
C VAL A 47 -1.67 -1.47 5.85
N LYS A 48 -1.07 -1.36 7.03
CA LYS A 48 -1.57 -0.49 8.11
C LYS A 48 -1.52 0.99 7.73
N ASP A 49 -0.41 1.42 7.14
CA ASP A 49 -0.21 2.84 6.79
C ASP A 49 -0.98 3.18 5.51
N ALA A 50 -1.07 2.23 4.56
CA ALA A 50 -1.94 2.37 3.39
C ALA A 50 -3.43 2.54 3.79
N LEU A 51 -3.91 1.78 4.80
CA LEU A 51 -5.27 1.94 5.35
C LEU A 51 -5.48 3.31 6.02
N LYS A 52 -4.49 3.79 6.79
CA LYS A 52 -4.58 5.10 7.46
C LYS A 52 -4.61 6.26 6.46
N LYS A 53 -3.82 6.16 5.39
CA LYS A 53 -3.78 7.16 4.31
C LYS A 53 -5.02 7.13 3.42
N GLY A 54 -5.88 6.11 3.56
CA GLY A 54 -7.04 5.92 2.68
C GLY A 54 -6.68 5.36 1.31
N TYR A 55 -5.43 4.94 1.10
CA TYR A 55 -5.00 4.28 -0.13
C TYR A 55 -5.46 2.83 -0.23
N ALA A 56 -5.82 2.23 0.90
CA ALA A 56 -6.38 0.91 0.96
C ALA A 56 -7.65 0.90 1.80
N HIS A 57 -8.56 -0.03 1.52
CA HIS A 57 -9.70 -0.35 2.35
C HIS A 57 -10.03 -1.84 2.27
N TYR A 58 -10.79 -2.34 3.24
CA TYR A 58 -11.37 -3.68 3.16
C TYR A 58 -12.77 -3.59 2.60
N LYS A 59 -13.05 -4.37 1.56
CA LYS A 59 -14.39 -4.53 0.98
C LYS A 59 -14.90 -5.94 1.25
N GLU A 60 -16.19 -6.08 1.47
CA GLU A 60 -16.81 -7.41 1.57
C GLU A 60 -17.26 -7.86 0.18
N GLU A 61 -16.70 -8.96 -0.31
CA GLU A 61 -17.08 -9.57 -1.57
C GLU A 61 -17.42 -11.04 -1.33
N LYS A 62 -18.65 -11.43 -1.70
CA LYS A 62 -19.16 -12.80 -1.50
C LYS A 62 -19.02 -13.32 -0.06
N GLY A 63 -19.10 -12.42 0.93
CA GLY A 63 -18.98 -12.75 2.35
C GLY A 63 -17.54 -12.81 2.88
N GLU A 64 -16.54 -12.49 2.05
CA GLU A 64 -15.12 -12.43 2.46
C GLU A 64 -14.61 -10.99 2.47
N LYS A 65 -13.74 -10.66 3.44
CA LYS A 65 -13.07 -9.35 3.49
C LYS A 65 -11.84 -9.35 2.58
N VAL A 66 -11.91 -8.59 1.50
CA VAL A 66 -10.85 -8.41 0.51
C VAL A 66 -10.17 -7.06 0.74
N LEU A 67 -8.84 -7.06 0.84
CA LEU A 67 -8.04 -5.83 0.88
C LEU A 67 -7.90 -5.27 -0.54
N THR A 68 -8.38 -4.06 -0.75
CA THR A 68 -8.37 -3.35 -2.03
C THR A 68 -7.55 -2.07 -1.92
N PHE A 69 -6.67 -1.85 -2.91
CA PHE A 69 -5.78 -0.68 -3.00
C PHE A 69 -6.23 0.35 -4.04
N PHE A 70 -7.38 0.13 -4.68
CA PHE A 70 -7.93 1.02 -5.69
C PHE A 70 -8.91 2.03 -5.08
N GLU A 71 -8.96 3.22 -5.66
CA GLU A 71 -10.06 4.17 -5.45
C GLU A 71 -11.31 3.64 -6.15
N GLU A 72 -12.47 3.80 -5.52
CA GLU A 72 -13.78 3.47 -6.11
C GLU A 72 -14.31 4.64 -6.94
#